data_AF-U5QGC8-F1
#
_entry.id   AF-U5QGC8-F1
#
_cell.length_a   1.000
_cell.length_b   1.000
_cell.length_c   1.000
_cell.angle_alpha   90.00
_cell.angle_beta   90.00
_cell.angle_gamma   90.00
#
_symmetry.space_group_name_H-M   'P 1'
#
loop_
_entity.id
_entity.type
_entity.pdbx_description
1 polymer ?
#
loop_
_entity_poly.entity_id
_entity_poly.type
_entity_poly.pdbx_seq_one_letter_code
_entity_poly.pdbx_strand_id
1 'polypeptide(L)'
;MEIIVDAYGPEEQAIGWYCYLENNLQFPFSARYIDRRPRSGCDIVREVTVTGLAELEECEAEIYVLIDWDGDPLPVPLRKVDPFTTDEKTLEAVGDWHYWVDQGYGYT
;
A
#
# COMPACT_ATOMS: atom_id res chain seq x y z
N MET A 1 -19.11 8.41 31.53
CA MET A 1 -18.73 7.02 31.23
C MET A 1 -17.94 7.09 29.94
N GLU A 2 -16.65 7.37 30.06
CA GLU A 2 -15.73 7.27 28.92
C GLU A 2 -15.21 5.85 28.90
N ILE A 3 -15.69 5.08 27.94
CA ILE A 3 -15.13 3.77 27.64
C ILE A 3 -14.03 4.07 26.63
N ILE A 4 -12.83 4.41 27.11
CA ILE A 4 -11.64 4.32 26.26
C ILE A 4 -11.45 2.82 26.06
N VAL A 5 -11.83 2.34 24.88
CA VAL A 5 -11.57 0.96 24.48
C VAL A 5 -10.07 0.88 24.21
N ASP A 6 -9.31 0.55 25.25
CA ASP A 6 -7.92 0.11 25.18
C ASP A 6 -7.86 -1.21 24.41
N ALA A 7 -7.82 -1.17 23.08
CA ALA A 7 -7.27 -2.22 22.22
C ALA A 7 -7.44 -1.83 20.75
N TYR A 8 -6.46 -1.13 20.20
CA TYR A 8 -6.09 -1.28 18.80
C TYR A 8 -4.61 -1.56 18.80
N GLY A 9 -4.23 -2.83 18.96
CA GLY A 9 -2.85 -3.25 18.78
C GLY A 9 -2.38 -2.90 17.36
N PRO A 10 -1.06 -2.75 17.12
CA PRO A 10 -0.53 -2.51 15.77
C PRO A 10 -0.99 -3.59 14.76
N GLU A 11 -1.20 -4.81 15.23
CA GLU A 11 -1.72 -5.94 14.46
C GLU A 11 -3.16 -5.73 13.99
N GLU A 12 -4.04 -5.26 14.88
CA GLU A 12 -5.45 -4.98 14.56
C GLU A 12 -5.58 -3.80 13.59
N GLN A 13 -4.69 -2.81 13.70
CA GLN A 13 -4.61 -1.69 12.75
C GLN A 13 -4.19 -2.17 11.36
N ALA A 14 -3.18 -3.06 11.28
CA ALA A 14 -2.73 -3.65 10.02
C ALA A 14 -3.84 -4.47 9.35
N ILE A 15 -4.57 -5.29 10.11
CA ILE A 15 -5.72 -6.04 9.62
C ILE A 15 -6.83 -5.10 9.12
N GLY A 16 -7.12 -4.03 9.87
CA GLY A 16 -8.11 -3.03 9.47
C GLY A 16 -7.77 -2.36 8.15
N TRP A 17 -6.50 -1.94 7.98
CA TRP A 17 -6.01 -1.39 6.71
C TRP A 17 -6.07 -2.39 5.58
N TYR A 18 -5.66 -3.64 5.83
CA TYR A 18 -5.73 -4.71 4.84
C TYR A 18 -7.17 -4.89 4.33
N CYS A 19 -8.14 -5.06 5.22
CA CYS A 19 -9.53 -5.21 4.85
C CYS A 19 -10.09 -3.96 4.14
N TYR A 20 -9.70 -2.76 4.56
CA TYR A 20 -10.11 -1.52 3.89
C TYR A 20 -9.60 -1.47 2.45
N LEU A 21 -8.30 -1.72 2.26
CA LEU A 21 -7.66 -1.69 0.94
C LEU A 21 -8.19 -2.81 0.04
N GLU A 22 -8.33 -4.03 0.55
CA GLU A 22 -8.89 -5.17 -0.19
C GLU A 22 -10.29 -4.87 -0.76
N ASN A 23 -11.13 -4.16 0.00
CA ASN A 23 -12.50 -3.83 -0.43
C ASN A 23 -12.59 -2.62 -1.37
N ASN A 24 -11.60 -1.72 -1.35
CA ASN A 24 -11.66 -0.47 -2.12
C ASN A 24 -10.77 -0.47 -3.37
N LEU A 25 -9.65 -1.20 -3.37
CA LEU A 25 -8.76 -1.29 -4.53
C LEU A 25 -9.39 -2.15 -5.62
N GLN A 26 -9.52 -1.59 -6.83
CA GLN A 26 -10.01 -2.31 -8.00
C GLN A 26 -8.84 -2.81 -8.84
N PHE A 27 -8.61 -4.12 -8.83
CA PHE A 27 -7.57 -4.76 -9.62
C PHE A 27 -8.09 -5.27 -10.98
N PRO A 28 -7.27 -5.27 -12.04
CA PRO A 28 -5.95 -4.63 -12.11
C PRO A 28 -6.05 -3.12 -12.36
N PHE A 29 -5.04 -2.35 -11.92
CA PHE A 29 -4.95 -0.92 -12.21
C PHE A 29 -3.52 -0.48 -12.56
N SER A 30 -3.39 0.57 -13.38
CA SER A 30 -2.08 1.12 -13.76
C SER A 30 -1.58 2.13 -12.72
N ALA A 31 -0.31 1.98 -12.35
CA ALA A 31 0.34 2.84 -11.38
C ALA A 31 1.81 3.10 -11.72
N ARG A 32 2.39 4.13 -11.11
CA ARG A 32 3.81 4.40 -11.14
C ARG A 32 4.45 3.76 -9.91
N TYR A 33 5.42 2.88 -10.13
CA TYR A 33 6.28 2.35 -9.08
C TYR A 33 7.54 3.20 -8.96
N ILE A 34 7.83 3.66 -7.74
CA ILE A 34 8.97 4.52 -7.41
C ILE A 34 10.03 3.69 -6.69
N ASP A 35 11.11 3.34 -7.41
CA ASP A 35 12.27 2.65 -6.84
C ASP A 35 13.38 3.65 -6.49
N ARG A 36 13.54 3.91 -5.19
CA ARG A 36 14.58 4.80 -4.67
C ARG A 36 15.90 4.05 -4.56
N ARG A 37 16.82 4.28 -5.51
CA ARG A 37 18.18 3.71 -5.45
C ARG A 37 19.09 4.56 -4.57
N PRO A 38 19.59 4.04 -3.42
CA PRO A 38 20.39 4.83 -2.48
C PRO A 38 21.72 5.37 -3.06
N ARG A 39 22.24 4.73 -4.11
CA ARG A 39 23.57 5.03 -4.67
C ARG A 39 23.58 6.12 -5.74
N SER A 40 22.46 6.37 -6.42
CA SER A 40 22.40 7.27 -7.58
C SER A 40 21.66 8.58 -7.32
N GLY A 41 20.95 8.71 -6.20
CA GLY A 41 20.19 9.92 -5.85
C GLY A 41 19.06 10.25 -6.83
N CYS A 42 18.69 9.30 -7.70
CA CYS A 42 17.67 9.46 -8.71
C CYS A 42 16.61 8.39 -8.50
N ASP A 43 15.36 8.82 -8.31
CA ASP A 43 14.21 7.93 -8.21
C ASP A 43 13.89 7.38 -9.60
N ILE A 44 13.85 6.06 -9.71
CA ILE A 44 13.44 5.41 -10.95
C ILE A 44 11.94 5.23 -10.87
N VAL A 45 11.22 5.98 -11.70
CA VAL A 45 9.78 5.83 -11.88
C VAL A 45 9.54 4.86 -13.03
N ARG A 46 8.75 3.82 -12.80
CA ARG A 46 8.30 2.88 -13.84
C ARG A 46 6.80 2.79 -13.84
N GLU A 47 6.21 2.74 -15.02
CA GLU A 47 4.79 2.40 -15.16
C GLU A 47 4.63 0.89 -15.05
N VAL A 48 3.74 0.45 -14.16
CA VAL A 48 3.49 -0.95 -13.85
C VAL A 48 1.99 -1.18 -13.71
N THR A 49 1.57 -2.44 -13.86
CA THR A 49 0.19 -2.86 -13.58
C THR A 49 0.16 -3.53 -12.22
N VAL A 50 -0.66 -3.00 -11.31
CA VAL A 50 -0.93 -3.64 -10.03
C VAL A 50 -1.99 -4.71 -10.25
N THR A 51 -1.69 -5.95 -9.90
CA THR A 51 -2.52 -7.13 -10.21
C THR A 51 -3.28 -7.66 -8.98
N GLY A 52 -2.86 -7.30 -7.77
CA GLY A 52 -3.54 -7.72 -6.55
C GLY A 52 -2.91 -7.15 -5.28
N LEU A 53 -3.55 -7.45 -4.16
CA LEU A 53 -3.00 -7.26 -2.81
C LEU A 53 -2.17 -8.51 -2.46
N ALA A 54 -0.99 -8.34 -1.85
CA ALA A 54 -0.21 -9.47 -1.36
C ALA A 54 -0.83 -10.02 -0.06
N GLU A 55 -0.61 -11.29 0.26
CA GLU A 55 -1.15 -11.88 1.49
C GLU A 55 -0.57 -11.19 2.74
N LEU A 56 -1.40 -11.08 3.79
CA LEU A 56 -0.99 -10.58 5.09
C LEU A 56 -0.16 -11.67 5.82
N GLU A 57 1.13 -11.78 5.53
CA GLU A 57 2.05 -12.54 6.40
C GLU A 57 2.26 -11.79 7.73
N GLU A 58 2.63 -12.54 8.78
CA GLU A 58 2.54 -12.18 10.21
C GLU A 58 2.76 -10.69 10.53
N CYS A 59 1.65 -9.98 10.79
CA CYS A 59 1.60 -8.65 11.43
C CYS A 59 2.62 -7.61 10.94
N GLU A 60 2.86 -7.55 9.63
CA GLU A 60 3.75 -6.54 9.07
C GLU A 60 3.07 -5.15 9.07
N ALA A 61 3.81 -4.12 9.50
CA ALA A 61 3.36 -2.73 9.54
C ALA A 61 3.28 -2.05 8.14
N GLU A 62 3.46 -2.82 7.07
CA GLU A 62 3.47 -2.37 5.68
C GLU A 62 2.55 -3.25 4.85
N ILE A 63 1.76 -2.62 3.97
CA ILE A 63 0.90 -3.34 3.04
C ILE A 63 1.61 -3.47 1.71
N TYR A 64 1.68 -4.69 1.21
CA TYR A 64 2.28 -5.00 -0.08
C TYR A 64 1.21 -5.24 -1.15
N VAL A 65 1.50 -4.77 -2.36
CA VAL A 65 0.71 -5.09 -3.55
C VAL A 65 1.58 -5.83 -4.55
N LEU A 66 0.94 -6.67 -5.37
CA LEU A 66 1.58 -7.41 -6.44
C LEU A 66 1.56 -6.56 -7.71
N ILE A 67 2.74 -6.32 -8.28
CA ILE A 67 2.87 -5.69 -9.60
C ILE A 67 3.29 -6.73 -10.63
N ASP A 68 2.80 -6.58 -11.86
CA ASP A 68 3.32 -7.33 -13.00
C ASP A 68 4.70 -6.78 -13.38
N TRP A 69 5.74 -7.59 -13.18
CA TRP A 69 7.11 -7.27 -13.47
C TRP A 69 7.65 -8.22 -14.56
N ASP A 70 7.60 -7.76 -15.81
CA ASP A 70 8.03 -8.55 -16.98
C ASP A 70 7.35 -9.94 -17.07
N GLY A 71 6.11 -10.07 -16.59
CA GLY A 71 5.32 -11.31 -16.58
C GLY A 71 5.34 -12.07 -15.25
N ASP A 72 6.15 -11.66 -14.28
CA ASP A 72 6.24 -12.25 -12.96
C ASP A 72 5.61 -11.33 -11.88
N PRO A 73 4.79 -11.85 -10.96
CA PRO A 73 4.25 -11.06 -9.86
C PRO A 73 5.35 -10.72 -8.85
N LEU A 74 5.58 -9.42 -8.63
CA LEU A 74 6.54 -8.92 -7.65
C LEU A 74 5.80 -8.18 -6.52
N PRO A 75 5.93 -8.60 -5.25
CA PRO A 75 5.41 -7.83 -4.13
C PRO A 75 6.22 -6.56 -3.90
N VAL A 76 5.54 -5.42 -3.84
CA VAL A 76 6.14 -4.11 -3.54
C VAL A 76 5.31 -3.35 -2.49
N PRO A 77 5.93 -2.52 -1.64
CA PRO A 77 5.20 -1.69 -0.68
C PRO A 77 4.22 -0.75 -1.38
N LEU A 78 2.97 -0.68 -0.90
CA LEU A 78 1.93 0.19 -1.48
C LEU A 78 2.32 1.68 -1.40
N ARG A 79 3.10 2.08 -0.39
CA ARG A 79 3.64 3.45 -0.30
C ARG A 79 4.56 3.86 -1.45
N LYS A 80 5.06 2.91 -2.25
CA LYS A 80 5.89 3.16 -3.44
C LYS A 80 5.10 3.17 -4.74
N VAL A 81 3.79 3.02 -4.66
CA VAL A 81 2.89 2.88 -5.80
C VAL A 81 1.98 4.11 -5.87
N ASP A 82 1.97 4.78 -7.01
CA ASP A 82 1.17 5.98 -7.29
C ASP A 82 0.20 5.72 -8.46
N PRO A 83 -1.09 5.43 -8.20
CA PRO A 83 -2.08 5.16 -9.25
C PRO A 83 -2.40 6.42 -10.06
N PHE A 84 -2.54 6.29 -11.39
CA PHE A 84 -2.79 7.45 -12.27
C PHE A 84 -3.88 7.25 -13.34
N THR A 85 -4.31 6.01 -13.61
CA THR A 85 -5.47 5.71 -14.48
C THR A 85 -6.36 4.64 -13.84
N THR A 86 -6.99 4.99 -12.72
CA THR A 86 -7.89 4.08 -12.02
C THR A 86 -9.14 4.82 -11.55
N ASP A 87 -10.09 4.08 -10.97
CA ASP A 87 -11.31 4.66 -10.42
C ASP A 87 -11.04 5.51 -9.17
N GLU A 88 -11.98 6.40 -8.85
CA GLU A 88 -11.86 7.35 -7.74
C GLU A 88 -11.66 6.66 -6.40
N LYS A 89 -12.27 5.49 -6.16
CA LYS A 89 -12.12 4.78 -4.88
C LYS A 89 -10.73 4.19 -4.73
N THR A 90 -10.15 3.66 -5.80
CA THR A 90 -8.76 3.20 -5.77
C THR A 90 -7.80 4.36 -5.51
N LEU A 91 -8.02 5.52 -6.13
CA LEU A 91 -7.21 6.73 -5.88
C LEU A 91 -7.32 7.19 -4.42
N GLU A 92 -8.54 7.25 -3.88
CA GLU A 92 -8.81 7.63 -2.49
C GLU A 92 -8.15 6.65 -1.51
N ALA A 93 -8.36 5.34 -1.70
CA ALA A 93 -7.81 4.31 -0.82
C ALA A 93 -6.27 4.31 -0.78
N VAL A 94 -5.60 4.50 -1.92
CA VAL A 94 -4.13 4.63 -1.95
C VAL A 94 -3.70 5.94 -1.28
N GLY A 95 -4.42 7.04 -1.52
CA GLY A 95 -4.15 8.34 -0.88
C GLY A 95 -4.27 8.29 0.65
N ASP A 96 -5.30 7.61 1.16
CA ASP A 96 -5.50 7.40 2.60
C ASP A 96 -4.36 6.62 3.23
N TRP A 97 -3.88 5.57 2.54
CA TRP A 97 -2.73 4.79 2.98
C TRP A 97 -1.45 5.64 3.00
N HIS A 98 -1.19 6.41 1.94
CA HIS A 98 -0.03 7.32 1.89
C HIS A 98 -0.08 8.34 3.02
N TYR A 99 -1.25 8.93 3.28
CA TYR A 99 -1.46 9.84 4.39
C TYR A 99 -1.16 9.17 5.74
N TRP A 100 -1.67 7.97 5.98
CA TRP A 100 -1.43 7.21 7.21
C TRP A 100 0.06 6.93 7.45
N VAL A 101 0.77 6.47 6.41
CA VAL A 101 2.21 6.18 6.48
C VAL A 101 3.02 7.46 6.69
N ASP A 102 2.71 8.55 5.99
CA ASP A 102 3.43 9.83 6.09
C ASP A 102 3.25 10.53 7.45
N GLN A 103 2.14 10.29 8.14
CA GLN A 103 1.93 10.76 9.53
C GLN A 103 2.82 10.01 10.54
N GLY A 104 3.59 9.00 10.12
CA GLY A 104 4.46 8.22 11.00
C GLY A 104 3.72 7.17 11.81
N TYR A 105 2.49 6.82 11.42
CA TYR A 105 1.79 5.65 11.97
C TYR A 105 2.29 4.33 11.34
N GLY A 106 3.12 4.41 10.30
CA GLY A 106 4.01 3.32 9.94
C GLY A 106 5.15 3.25 10.94
N TYR A 107 5.19 2.19 11.75
CA TYR A 107 6.24 2.00 12.76
C TYR A 107 7.62 1.91 12.07
N THR A 108 8.57 2.70 12.58
CA THR A 108 9.96 2.82 12.11
C THR A 108 10.74 1.50 12.10
#